data_AF-C2EMN7-F1
#
_entry.id   AF-C2EMN7-F1
#
_cell.length_a   1.000
_cell.length_b   1.000
_cell.length_c   1.000
_cell.angle_alpha   90.00
_cell.angle_beta   90.00
_cell.angle_gamma   90.00
#
_symmetry.space_group_name_H-M   'P 1'
#
loop_
_entity.id
_entity.type
_entity.pdbx_description
1 polymer ?
#
loop_
_entity_poly.entity_id
_entity_poly.type
_entity_poly.pdbx_seq_one_letter_code
_entity_poly.pdbx_strand_id
1 'polypeptide(L)' 'MSDEVKIVNEFDRNGHHFKIGVSADGQVSVYLDNETKAHHGYHFPGIIQIPKGIEIDGQMILRLPIDCDAEIEKGIADLK' A
#
# COMPACT_ATOMS: atom_id res chain seq x y z
N MET A 1 -0.05 21.06 -5.52
CA MET A 1 0.31 19.91 -6.36
C MET A 1 -0.56 18.78 -5.86
N SER A 2 -1.45 18.26 -6.70
CA SER A 2 -2.40 17.24 -6.25
C SER A 2 -1.62 16.03 -5.74
N ASP A 3 -1.90 15.60 -4.52
CA ASP A 3 -1.48 14.32 -3.94
C ASP A 3 -2.13 13.17 -4.75
N GLU A 4 -1.77 13.05 -6.02
CA GLU A 4 -2.32 12.04 -6.92
C GLU A 4 -1.71 10.69 -6.56
N VAL A 5 -2.50 9.89 -5.86
CA VAL A 5 -2.17 8.50 -5.56
C VAL A 5 -2.60 7.64 -6.75
N LYS A 6 -1.63 6.98 -7.39
CA LYS A 6 -1.85 6.01 -8.45
C LYS A 6 -1.98 4.62 -7.84
N ILE A 7 -3.11 3.95 -8.04
CA ILE A 7 -3.27 2.54 -7.66
C ILE A 7 -2.44 1.68 -8.63
N VAL A 8 -1.54 0.87 -8.07
CA VAL A 8 -0.60 0.03 -8.83
C VAL A 8 -0.93 -1.44 -8.73
N ASN A 9 -1.60 -1.87 -7.65
CA ASN A 9 -2.02 -3.24 -7.47
C ASN A 9 -3.23 -3.35 -6.55
N GLU A 10 -4.01 -4.41 -6.73
CA GLU A 10 -5.12 -4.79 -5.86
C GLU A 10 -5.06 -6.31 -5.63
N PHE A 11 -5.25 -6.77 -4.40
CA PHE A 11 -5.20 -8.20 -4.09
C PHE A 11 -6.03 -8.56 -2.87
N ASP A 12 -6.53 -9.80 -2.83
CA ASP A 12 -7.26 -10.33 -1.69
C ASP A 12 -6.35 -11.24 -0.85
N ARG A 13 -6.40 -11.09 0.47
CA ARG A 13 -5.68 -11.97 1.41
C ARG A 13 -6.44 -12.11 2.72
N ASN A 14 -6.55 -13.34 3.20
CA ASN A 14 -7.23 -13.68 4.46
C ASN A 14 -8.67 -13.15 4.55
N GLY A 15 -9.37 -13.02 3.43
CA GLY A 15 -10.74 -12.49 3.39
C GLY A 15 -10.84 -10.96 3.31
N HIS A 16 -9.71 -10.26 3.25
CA HIS A 16 -9.65 -8.80 3.08
C HIS A 16 -9.14 -8.41 1.71
N HIS A 17 -9.66 -7.32 1.19
CA HIS A 17 -9.23 -6.72 -0.07
C HIS A 17 -8.24 -5.59 0.19
N PHE A 18 -7.09 -5.60 -0.47
CA PHE A 18 -6.07 -4.58 -0.33
C PHE A 18 -5.86 -3.85 -1.65
N LYS A 19 -5.72 -2.53 -1.59
CA LYS A 19 -5.27 -1.71 -2.72
C LYS A 19 -3.97 -1.01 -2.36
N ILE A 20 -3.00 -1.10 -3.25
CA ILE A 20 -1.70 -0.45 -3.10
C ILE A 20 -1.65 0.75 -4.03
N GLY A 21 -1.52 1.93 -3.44
CA GLY A 21 -1.29 3.19 -4.12
C GLY A 21 0.12 3.70 -3.91
N VAL A 22 0.63 4.44 -4.89
CA VAL A 22 1.92 5.14 -4.81
C VAL A 22 1.73 6.60 -5.23
N SER A 23 2.53 7.49 -4.65
CA SER A 23 2.59 8.90 -5.02
C SER A 23 3.97 9.29 -5.56
N ALA A 24 4.07 10.46 -6.20
CA ALA A 24 5.29 10.94 -6.85
C ALA A 24 6.49 11.13 -5.90
N ASP A 25 6.22 11.32 -4.60
CA ASP A 25 7.23 11.39 -3.54
C ASP A 25 7.75 10.01 -3.09
N GLY A 26 7.22 8.92 -3.65
CA GLY A 26 7.57 7.55 -3.32
C GLY A 26 6.86 7.01 -2.07
N GLN A 27 5.89 7.73 -1.51
CA GLN A 27 5.07 7.21 -0.42
C GLN A 27 4.13 6.11 -0.93
N VAL A 28 4.00 5.05 -0.14
CA VAL A 28 3.06 3.95 -0.41
C VAL A 28 1.85 4.09 0.48
N SER A 29 0.67 3.93 -0.11
CA SER A 29 -0.64 4.01 0.53
C SER A 29 -1.34 2.67 0.42
N VAL A 30 -1.76 2.10 1.54
CA VAL A 30 -2.51 0.84 1.59
C VAL A 30 -3.95 1.12 1.97
N TYR A 31 -4.89 0.71 1.14
CA TYR A 31 -6.32 0.76 1.43
C TYR A 31 -6.79 -0.66 1.77
N LEU A 32 -7.57 -0.80 2.85
CA LEU A 32 -8.13 -2.06 3.30
C LEU A 32 -9.64 -2.06 3.09
N ASP A 33 -10.14 -3.12 2.49
CA ASP A 33 -11.53 -3.33 2.15
C ASP A 33 -12.16 -2.11 1.47
N ASN A 34 -13.15 -1.51 2.13
CA ASN A 34 -13.85 -0.32 1.67
C ASN A 34 -13.50 0.91 2.53
N GLU A 35 -12.38 0.88 3.25
CA GLU A 35 -11.92 2.03 4.00
C GLU A 35 -11.59 3.19 3.06
N THR A 36 -12.08 4.37 3.40
CA THR A 36 -11.78 5.61 2.66
C THR A 36 -10.41 6.18 3.01
N LYS A 37 -9.80 5.69 4.09
CA LYS A 37 -8.53 6.16 4.63
C LYS A 37 -7.39 5.23 4.20
N ALA A 38 -6.33 5.81 3.66
CA ALA A 38 -5.09 5.10 3.40
C ALA A 38 -4.26 4.91 4.68
N HIS A 39 -3.61 3.76 4.77
CA HIS A 39 -2.54 3.46 5.72
C HIS A 39 -1.21 3.65 5.01
N HIS A 40 -0.49 4.72 5.38
CA HIS A 40 0.77 5.07 4.73
C HIS A 40 1.93 4.25 5.27
N GLY A 41 2.81 3.82 4.38
CA GLY A 41 3.95 3.00 4.68
C GLY A 41 5.13 3.19 3.73
N TYR A 42 6.13 2.36 3.93
CA TYR A 42 7.35 2.31 3.14
C TYR A 42 7.46 0.96 2.44
N HIS A 43 7.82 0.99 1.16
CA HIS A 43 8.11 -0.20 0.38
C HIS A 43 9.50 -0.74 0.70
N PHE A 44 9.55 -2.03 0.99
CA PHE A 44 10.76 -2.86 1.01
C PHE A 44 10.50 -4.10 0.15
N PRO A 45 11.55 -4.78 -0.35
CA PRO A 45 11.35 -5.98 -1.16
C PRO A 45 10.47 -7.03 -0.46
N GLY A 46 9.35 -7.38 -1.08
CA GLY A 46 8.36 -8.36 -0.60
C GLY A 46 7.47 -7.88 0.55
N ILE A 47 7.59 -6.63 1.01
CA ILE A 47 6.83 -6.15 2.18
C ILE A 47 6.59 -4.63 2.18
N ILE A 48 5.41 -4.22 2.64
CA ILE A 48 5.13 -2.84 2.98
C ILE A 48 5.17 -2.71 4.51
N GLN A 49 6.08 -1.87 5.02
CA GLN A 49 6.12 -1.54 6.43
C GLN A 49 5.18 -0.36 6.71
N ILE A 50 4.21 -0.54 7.61
CA ILE A 50 3.19 0.44 7.99
C ILE A 50 3.47 0.88 9.43
N PRO A 51 4.15 2.03 9.67
CA PRO A 51 4.61 2.41 11.01
C PRO A 51 3.47 2.64 12.02
N LYS A 52 2.33 3.15 11.54
CA LYS A 52 1.13 3.36 12.37
C LYS A 52 0.30 2.07 12.55
N GLY A 53 0.70 1.01 11.86
CA GLY A 53 -0.03 -0.23 11.75
C GLY A 53 -1.34 -0.11 10.99
N ILE A 54 -1.90 -1.27 10.67
CA ILE A 54 -3.25 -1.44 10.17
C ILE A 54 -3.89 -2.54 11.02
N GLU A 55 -5.12 -2.30 11.48
CA GLU A 55 -5.86 -3.24 12.30
C GLU A 55 -6.67 -4.16 11.40
N ILE A 56 -6.43 -5.47 11.51
CA ILE A 56 -7.12 -6.50 10.72
C ILE A 56 -7.56 -7.59 11.70
N ASP A 57 -8.86 -7.87 11.75
CA ASP A 57 -9.46 -8.84 12.69
C ASP A 57 -9.03 -8.64 14.16
N GLY A 58 -8.89 -7.38 14.59
CA GLY A 58 -8.45 -7.01 15.94
C GLY A 58 -6.94 -7.23 16.19
N GLN A 59 -6.16 -7.54 15.17
CA GLN A 59 -4.71 -7.62 15.22
C GLN A 59 -4.07 -6.43 14.53
N MET A 60 -3.17 -5.74 15.23
CA MET A 60 -2.36 -4.68 14.65
C MET A 60 -1.21 -5.29 13.85
N ILE A 61 -1.24 -5.15 12.52
CA ILE A 61 -0.12 -5.56 11.67
C ILE A 61 0.70 -4.33 11.28
N LEU A 62 2.03 -4.44 11.41
CA LEU A 62 2.97 -3.38 11.07
C LEU A 62 3.67 -3.63 9.72
N ARG A 63 3.45 -4.82 9.16
CA ARG A 63 4.12 -5.31 7.97
C ARG A 63 3.12 -6.11 7.16
N LEU A 64 2.86 -5.64 5.94
CA LEU A 64 1.99 -6.30 4.99
C LEU A 64 2.87 -6.96 3.92
N PRO A 65 2.97 -8.30 3.88
CA PRO A 65 3.71 -8.97 2.81
C PRO A 65 3.04 -8.67 1.46
N ILE A 66 3.81 -8.52 0.40
CA ILE A 66 3.31 -8.23 -0.95
C ILE A 66 4.12 -9.01 -1.98
N ASP A 67 3.51 -9.23 -3.15
CA ASP A 67 4.16 -9.87 -4.29
C ASP A 67 4.20 -8.93 -5.53
N CYS A 68 4.02 -7.61 -5.30
CA CYS A 68 3.87 -6.60 -6.35
C CYS A 68 4.96 -5.51 -6.30
N ASP A 69 6.19 -5.91 -5.97
CA ASP A 69 7.33 -4.99 -5.90
C ASP A 69 7.54 -4.25 -7.24
N ALA A 70 7.46 -4.97 -8.36
CA ALA A 70 7.69 -4.41 -9.69
C ALA A 70 6.65 -3.35 -10.08
N GLU A 71 5.38 -3.55 -9.72
CA GLU A 71 4.29 -2.63 -9.96
C GLU A 71 4.45 -1.34 -9.15
N ILE A 72 4.90 -1.45 -7.89
CA ILE A 72 5.20 -0.31 -7.03
C ILE A 72 6.37 0.50 -7.62
N GLU A 73 7.48 -0.15 -7.95
CA GLU A 73 8.65 0.52 -8.53
C GLU A 73 8.33 1.22 -9.85
N LYS A 74 7.60 0.53 -10.74
CA LYS A 74 7.13 1.11 -11.99
C LYS A 74 6.17 2.26 -11.75
N GLY A 75 5.23 2.13 -10.81
CA GLY A 75 4.29 3.19 -10.48
C GLY A 75 4.97 4.46 -9.97
N ILE A 76 5.99 4.31 -9.13
CA ILE A 76 6.80 5.44 -8.65
C ILE A 76 7.61 6.05 -9.81
N ALA A 77 8.19 5.22 -10.69
CA ALA A 77 8.94 5.70 -11.85
C ALA A 77 8.05 6.47 -12.85
N ASP A 78 6.82 6.03 -13.07
CA ASP A 78 5.85 6.69 -13.96
C ASP A 78 5.37 8.06 -13.43
N LEU A 79 5.50 8.31 -12.13
CA LEU A 79 5.08 9.56 -11.47
C LEU A 79 6.21 10.59 -11.30
N LYS A 80 7.46 10.21 -11.60
CA LYS A 80 8.63 11.09 -11.60
C LYS A 80 8.82 11.79 -12.93
#